data_AF-A0A258EDC9-F1
#
_entry.id   AF-A0A258EDC9-F1
#
_cell.length_a   1.000
_cell.length_b   1.000
_cell.length_c   1.000
_cell.angle_alpha   90.00
_cell.angle_beta   90.00
_cell.angle_gamma   90.00
#
_symmetry.space_group_name_H-M   'P 1'
#
loop_
_entity.id
_entity.type
_entity.pdbx_description
1 polymer ?
#
loop_
_entity_poly.entity_id
_entity_poly.type
_entity_poly.pdbx_seq_one_letter_code
_entity_poly.pdbx_strand_id
1 'polypeptide(L)'
;MVDEAPKRLSIAEKRALNGPLMLQTDDQVEELAVEALSAGGWTDAVLPEQSRKKLISLRVDPEVIEFFKAQGPGYQTRMNAVLQAYMLVKKEMGQG
;
A
#
# COMPACT_ATOMS: atom_id res chain seq x y z
N MET A 1 -3.91 -25.41 -15.70
CA MET A 1 -4.08 -26.13 -14.43
C MET A 1 -4.05 -25.09 -13.32
N VAL A 2 -5.16 -25.00 -12.60
CA VAL A 2 -5.47 -24.25 -11.36
C VAL A 2 -5.15 -22.75 -11.29
N ASP A 3 -6.19 -21.94 -11.56
CA ASP A 3 -6.30 -20.53 -11.18
C ASP A 3 -6.87 -20.50 -9.74
N GLU A 4 -6.03 -20.47 -8.72
CA GLU A 4 -6.48 -20.39 -7.32
C GLU A 4 -6.64 -18.91 -6.95
N ALA A 5 -7.88 -18.41 -7.08
CA ALA A 5 -8.22 -17.06 -6.64
C ALA A 5 -7.98 -16.90 -5.12
N PRO A 6 -7.45 -15.74 -4.66
CA PRO A 6 -7.15 -15.54 -3.25
C PRO A 6 -8.42 -15.63 -2.40
N LYS A 7 -8.40 -16.53 -1.41
CA LYS A 7 -9.53 -16.81 -0.52
C LYS A 7 -9.98 -15.54 0.22
N ARG A 8 -11.23 -15.11 -0.02
CA ARG A 8 -11.82 -13.95 0.68
C ARG A 8 -12.27 -14.37 2.08
N LEU A 9 -11.55 -13.92 3.09
CA LEU A 9 -11.88 -14.14 4.49
C LEU A 9 -13.17 -13.40 4.88
N SER A 10 -14.02 -14.08 5.65
CA SER A 10 -15.24 -13.53 6.23
C SER A 10 -14.94 -12.45 7.28
N ILE A 11 -15.95 -11.63 7.60
CA ILE A 11 -15.83 -10.59 8.63
C ILE A 11 -15.50 -11.19 10.00
N ALA A 12 -16.01 -12.39 10.30
CA ALA A 12 -15.74 -13.10 11.54
C ALA A 12 -14.27 -13.55 11.63
N GLU A 13 -13.73 -14.12 10.55
CA GLU A 13 -12.31 -14.52 10.48
C GLU A 13 -11.37 -13.32 10.58
N LYS A 14 -11.70 -12.20 9.92
CA LYS A 14 -10.93 -10.95 10.03
C LYS A 14 -10.90 -10.39 11.46
N ARG A 15 -11.99 -10.52 12.21
CA ARG A 15 -12.04 -10.09 13.63
C ARG A 15 -11.22 -11.01 14.53
N ALA A 16 -11.21 -12.32 14.27
CA ALA A 16 -10.38 -13.27 15.00
C ALA A 16 -8.88 -12.98 14.81
N LEU A 17 -8.47 -12.54 13.61
CA LEU A 17 -7.08 -12.16 13.33
C LEU A 17 -6.64 -10.85 14.00
N ASN A 18 -7.60 -9.98 14.38
CA ASN A 18 -7.33 -8.72 15.08
C ASN A 18 -7.27 -8.86 16.61
N GLY A 19 -7.28 -10.10 17.13
CA GLY A 19 -7.04 -10.36 18.54
C GLY A 19 -5.59 -10.08 18.95
N PRO A 20 -5.29 -9.97 20.26
CA PRO A 20 -3.92 -9.86 20.74
C PRO A 20 -3.11 -11.08 20.30
N LEU A 21 -2.00 -10.83 19.59
CA LEU A 21 -1.10 -11.87 19.11
C LEU A 21 -0.39 -12.51 20.32
N MET A 22 -0.84 -13.70 20.72
CA MET A 22 -0.20 -14.48 21.77
C MET A 22 0.85 -15.38 21.12
N LEU A 23 2.13 -15.06 21.31
CA LEU A 23 3.23 -15.96 20.96
C LEU A 23 3.13 -17.17 21.88
N GLN A 24 2.83 -18.35 21.32
CA GLN A 24 2.85 -19.59 22.10
C GLN A 24 4.30 -20.07 22.20
N THR A 25 4.66 -20.73 23.30
CA THR A 25 6.01 -21.24 23.53
C THR A 25 6.48 -22.29 22.50
N ASP A 26 5.55 -22.84 21.72
CA ASP A 26 5.82 -23.74 20.60
C ASP A 26 6.11 -23.01 19.27
N ASP A 27 5.93 -21.69 19.19
CA ASP A 27 6.42 -20.83 18.10
C ASP A 27 7.94 -20.62 18.24
N GLN A 28 8.68 -21.72 18.34
CA GLN A 28 10.14 -21.66 18.28
C GLN A 28 10.52 -21.30 16.85
N VAL A 29 10.83 -20.01 16.65
CA VAL A 29 11.38 -19.50 15.40
C VAL A 29 12.68 -20.27 15.16
N GLU A 30 12.68 -21.11 14.13
CA GLU A 30 13.88 -21.80 13.68
C GLU A 30 14.95 -20.73 13.43
N GLU A 31 16.04 -20.78 14.19
CA GLU A 31 17.11 -19.78 14.11
C GLU A 31 17.85 -20.00 12.77
N LEU A 32 17.35 -19.35 11.73
CA LEU A 32 17.97 -19.37 10.41
C LEU A 32 19.33 -18.70 10.54
N ALA A 33 20.38 -19.43 10.14
CA ALA A 33 21.75 -18.94 10.15
C ALA A 33 21.84 -17.57 9.46
N VAL A 34 22.63 -16.67 10.01
CA VAL A 34 22.82 -15.30 9.51
C VAL A 34 23.22 -15.28 8.02
N GLU A 35 23.90 -16.31 7.53
CA GLU A 35 24.16 -16.52 6.09
C GLU A 35 22.89 -16.57 5.22
N ALA A 36 21.79 -17.17 5.69
CA ALA A 36 20.52 -17.23 4.94
C ALA A 36 19.88 -15.85 4.77
N LEU A 37 20.13 -14.94 5.71
CA LEU A 37 19.71 -13.53 5.64
C LEU A 37 20.68 -12.69 4.80
N SER A 38 21.91 -13.15 4.58
CA SER A 38 22.95 -12.45 3.81
C SER A 38 23.03 -12.86 2.34
N ALA A 39 22.41 -13.99 1.96
CA ALA A 39 22.48 -14.59 0.62
C ALA A 39 21.77 -13.82 -0.51
N GLY A 40 21.37 -12.57 -0.27
CA GLY A 40 20.93 -11.66 -1.32
C GLY A 40 19.42 -11.47 -1.40
N GLY A 41 18.99 -10.20 -1.37
CA GLY A 41 17.61 -9.79 -1.64
C GLY A 41 17.11 -8.67 -0.75
N TRP A 42 17.59 -8.56 0.50
CA TRP A 42 17.13 -7.54 1.45
C TRP A 42 18.06 -6.31 1.54
N THR A 43 19.34 -6.48 1.25
CA THR A 43 20.35 -5.41 1.25
C THR A 43 20.35 -4.56 -0.02
N ASP A 44 19.75 -5.07 -1.10
CA ASP A 44 19.62 -4.37 -2.39
C ASP A 44 18.31 -3.57 -2.48
N ALA A 45 17.68 -3.30 -1.33
CA ALA A 45 16.51 -2.45 -1.22
C ALA A 45 16.92 -1.00 -1.54
N VAL A 46 16.88 -0.66 -2.83
CA VAL A 46 17.01 0.72 -3.29
C VAL A 46 15.83 1.49 -2.70
N LEU A 47 16.09 2.39 -1.76
CA LEU A 47 15.08 3.31 -1.26
C LEU A 47 14.51 4.04 -2.48
N PRO A 48 13.22 3.86 -2.84
CA PRO A 48 12.67 4.55 -3.99
C PRO A 48 12.89 6.03 -3.76
N GLU A 49 13.53 6.68 -4.73
CA GLU A 49 13.80 8.11 -4.66
C GLU A 49 12.46 8.80 -4.41
N GLN A 50 12.28 9.32 -3.19
CA GLN A 50 11.07 10.02 -2.81
C GLN A 50 11.08 11.35 -3.56
N SER A 51 10.67 11.32 -4.84
CA SER A 51 10.56 12.51 -5.64
C SER A 51 9.62 13.46 -4.89
N ARG A 52 10.18 14.57 -4.37
CA ARG A 52 9.39 15.54 -3.62
C ARG A 52 8.27 16.03 -4.53
N LYS A 53 7.03 15.96 -4.05
CA LYS A 53 5.88 16.48 -4.79
C LYS A 53 6.15 17.95 -5.14
N LYS A 54 5.97 18.33 -6.40
CA LYS A 54 6.12 19.72 -6.84
C LYS A 54 4.92 20.51 -6.34
N LEU A 55 5.16 21.62 -5.66
CA LEU A 55 4.11 22.57 -5.31
C LEU A 55 3.74 23.35 -6.58
N ILE A 56 2.49 23.22 -7.02
CA ILE A 56 1.93 23.94 -8.17
C ILE A 56 0.66 24.68 -7.76
N SER A 57 0.34 25.77 -8.45
CA SER A 57 -0.96 26.41 -8.35
C SER A 57 -1.91 25.75 -9.36
N LEU A 58 -2.90 25.01 -8.86
CA LEU A 58 -3.93 24.33 -9.65
C LEU A 58 -5.31 24.77 -9.16
N ARG A 59 -6.21 25.07 -10.10
CA ARG A 59 -7.63 25.30 -9.79
C ARG A 59 -8.36 23.96 -9.83
N VAL A 60 -9.07 23.66 -8.75
CA VAL A 60 -9.91 22.46 -8.61
C VAL A 60 -11.31 22.94 -8.25
N ASP A 61 -12.33 22.23 -8.73
CA ASP A 61 -13.71 22.51 -8.40
C ASP A 61 -13.94 22.52 -6.87
N PRO A 62 -14.67 23.51 -6.31
CA PRO A 62 -14.94 23.58 -4.88
C PRO A 62 -15.57 22.31 -4.30
N GLU A 63 -16.49 21.66 -5.01
CA GLU A 63 -17.18 20.46 -4.51
C GLU A 63 -16.21 19.28 -4.35
N VAL A 64 -15.25 19.16 -5.28
CA VAL A 64 -14.18 18.15 -5.21
C VAL A 64 -13.28 18.40 -4.01
N ILE A 65 -12.94 19.67 -3.75
CA ILE A 65 -12.13 20.03 -2.58
C ILE A 65 -12.84 19.65 -1.29
N GLU A 66 -14.12 20.01 -1.16
CA GLU A 66 -14.92 19.72 0.04
C GLU A 66 -15.13 18.21 0.24
N PHE A 67 -15.36 17.44 -0.84
CA PHE A 67 -15.44 15.98 -0.79
C PHE A 67 -14.18 15.35 -0.18
N PHE A 68 -12.98 15.80 -0.59
CA PHE A 68 -11.74 15.25 -0.04
C PHE A 68 -11.47 15.74 1.38
N LYS A 69 -11.76 17.01 1.69
CA LYS A 69 -11.61 17.58 3.04
C LYS A 69 -12.49 16.88 4.07
N ALA A 70 -13.71 16.51 3.71
CA ALA A 70 -14.64 15.79 4.59
C ALA A 70 -14.06 14.45 5.12
N GLN A 71 -13.07 13.88 4.43
CA GLN A 71 -12.39 12.65 4.84
C GLN A 71 -11.28 12.89 5.88
N GLY A 72 -11.08 14.13 6.33
CA GLY A 72 -10.16 14.50 7.40
C GLY A 72 -8.72 14.80 6.95
N PRO A 73 -7.75 14.78 7.88
CA PRO A 73 -6.35 15.09 7.59
C PRO A 73 -5.77 14.22 6.46
N GLY A 74 -4.84 14.80 5.69
CA GLY A 74 -4.23 14.10 4.54
C GLY A 74 -5.07 14.08 3.26
N TYR A 75 -6.14 14.89 3.18
CA TYR A 75 -7.02 14.96 2.02
C TYR A 75 -6.27 15.22 0.70
N GLN A 76 -5.23 16.05 0.72
CA GLN A 76 -4.39 16.32 -0.45
C GLN A 76 -3.63 15.07 -0.93
N THR A 77 -3.16 14.24 0.01
CA THR A 77 -2.49 12.98 -0.33
C THR A 77 -3.46 12.01 -0.99
N ARG A 78 -4.69 11.90 -0.48
CA ARG A 78 -5.76 11.08 -1.09
C ARG A 78 -6.15 11.60 -2.48
N MET A 79 -6.34 12.90 -2.63
CA MET A 79 -6.63 13.53 -3.91
C MET A 79 -5.53 13.25 -4.94
N ASN A 80 -4.26 13.38 -4.53
CA ASN A 80 -3.12 13.05 -5.39
C ASN A 80 -3.07 11.57 -5.79
N ALA A 81 -3.44 10.64 -4.90
CA ALA A 81 -3.49 9.21 -5.24
C ALA A 81 -4.52 8.91 -6.34
N VAL A 82 -5.67 9.60 -6.33
CA VAL A 82 -6.68 9.48 -7.39
C VAL A 82 -6.14 10.00 -8.73
N LEU A 83 -5.47 11.17 -8.72
CA LEU A 83 -4.84 11.72 -9.92
C LEU A 83 -3.79 10.77 -10.50
N GLN A 84 -2.99 10.12 -9.65
CA GLN A 84 -2.01 9.13 -10.08
C GLN A 84 -2.68 7.90 -10.69
N ALA A 85 -3.74 7.37 -10.06
CA ALA A 85 -4.48 6.23 -10.60
C ALA A 85 -5.05 6.55 -12.00
N TYR A 86 -5.64 7.73 -12.17
CA TYR A 86 -6.11 8.18 -13.48
C TYR A 86 -4.99 8.28 -14.52
N MET A 87 -3.84 8.87 -14.14
CA MET A 87 -2.67 8.98 -15.02
C MET A 87 -2.16 7.60 -15.46
N LEU A 88 -2.06 6.62 -14.54
CA LEU A 88 -1.60 5.27 -14.85
C LEU A 88 -2.52 4.58 -15.86
N VAL A 89 -3.83 4.62 -15.62
CA VAL A 89 -4.83 4.04 -16.53
C VAL A 89 -4.74 4.70 -17.92
N LYS A 90 -4.61 6.02 -17.99
CA LYS A 90 -4.45 6.73 -19.27
C LYS A 90 -3.16 6.37 -20.00
N LYS A 91 -2.06 6.19 -19.26
CA LYS A 91 -0.77 5.79 -19.82
C LYS A 91 -0.81 4.38 -20.42
N GLU A 92 -1.46 3.44 -19.73
CA GLU A 92 -1.64 2.06 -20.23
C GLU A 92 -2.53 1.99 -21.47
N MET A 93 -3.52 2.88 -21.59
CA MET A 93 -4.39 2.98 -22.77
C MET A 93 -3.72 3.62 -23.99
N GLY A 94 -2.43 4.00 -23.91
CA GLY A 94 -1.70 4.62 -25.02
C GLY A 94 -2.20 6.02 -25.40
N GLN A 95 -2.92 6.69 -24.49
CA GLN A 95 -3.47 8.04 -24.70
C GLN A 95 -2.60 9.13 -24.04
N GLY A 96 -1.28 8.95 -24.07
CA GLY A 96 -0.31 9.84 -23.43
C GLY A 96 0.63 10.49 -24.43
#